data_AF-A0A7L0P509-F1
#
_entry.id   AF-A0A7L0P509-F1
#
_cell.length_a   1.000
_cell.length_b   1.000
_cell.length_c   1.000
_cell.angle_alpha   90.00
_cell.angle_beta   90.00
_cell.angle_gamma   90.00
#
_symmetry.space_group_name_H-M   'P 1'
#
loop_
_entity.id
_entity.type
_entity.pdbx_description
1 polymer ?
#
loop_
_entity_poly.entity_id
_entity_poly.type
_entity_poly.pdbx_seq_one_letter_code
_entity_poly.pdbx_strand_id
1 'polypeptide(L)' 'PRVELAWAMKAHQHAQLISSVDPKFLNLTKVDDQIYSEFRKTFRDLKIDVLDPEELKSEAAK' A
#
# COMPACT_ATOMS: atom_id res chain seq x y z
N PRO A 1 -17.03 -3.52 15.06
CA PRO A 1 -18.01 -2.82 14.20
C PRO A 1 -17.66 -1.36 13.85
N ARG A 2 -17.47 -0.43 14.81
CA ARG A 2 -17.22 0.99 14.46
C ARG A 2 -15.88 1.23 13.75
N VAL A 3 -14.83 0.53 14.17
CA VAL A 3 -13.49 0.67 13.58
C VAL A 3 -13.45 0.12 12.15
N GLU A 4 -14.02 -1.07 11.93
CA GLU A 4 -14.09 -1.71 10.61
C GLU A 4 -14.90 -0.88 9.62
N LEU A 5 -16.04 -0.33 10.06
CA LEU A 5 -16.88 0.52 9.21
C LEU A 5 -16.15 1.81 8.82
N ALA A 6 -15.52 2.49 9.79
CA ALA A 6 -14.74 3.70 9.53
C ALA A 6 -13.54 3.42 8.61
N TRP A 7 -12.89 2.26 8.78
CA TRP A 7 -11.79 1.82 7.93
C TRP A 7 -12.27 1.56 6.50
N ALA A 8 -13.37 0.81 6.32
CA ALA A 8 -13.94 0.50 5.01
C ALA A 8 -14.35 1.76 4.24
N MET A 9 -15.02 2.70 4.91
CA MET A 9 -15.41 3.99 4.29
C MET A 9 -14.18 4.78 3.82
N LYS A 10 -13.14 4.87 4.66
CA LYS A 10 -11.92 5.62 4.34
C LYS A 10 -11.10 4.96 3.24
N ALA A 11 -11.02 3.62 3.24
CA ALA A 11 -10.32 2.84 2.22
C ALA A 11 -10.98 3.01 0.85
N HIS A 12 -12.31 2.89 0.80
CA HIS A 12 -13.08 3.09 -0.44
C HIS A 12 -12.89 4.50 -1.01
N GLN A 13 -12.94 5.54 -0.16
CA GLN A 13 -12.72 6.92 -0.60
C GLN A 13 -11.31 7.13 -1.17
N HIS A 14 -10.26 6.58 -0.54
CA HIS A 14 -8.88 6.70 -1.05
C HIS A 14 -8.70 5.94 -2.36
N ALA A 15 -9.30 4.76 -2.53
CA ALA A 15 -9.21 3.99 -3.76
C ALA A 15 -9.75 4.77 -4.97
N GLN A 16 -10.85 5.50 -4.79
CA GLN A 16 -11.42 6.34 -5.86
C GLN A 16 -10.54 7.54 -6.24
N LEU A 17 -9.79 8.09 -5.29
CA LEU A 17 -8.86 9.19 -5.56
C LEU A 17 -7.67 8.71 -6.38
N ILE A 18 -7.10 7.56 -6.03
CA ILE A 18 -5.95 6.97 -6.71
C ILE A 18 -6.30 6.59 -8.16
N SER A 19 -7.55 6.22 -8.45
CA SER A 19 -7.99 5.88 -9.82
C SER A 19 -8.36 7.10 -10.67
N SER A 20 -8.47 8.30 -10.08
CA SER A 20 -8.93 9.50 -10.78
C SER A 20 -7.82 10.31 -11.46
N VAL A 21 -6.55 10.00 -11.18
CA VAL A 21 -5.36 10.70 -11.69
C VAL A 21 -4.31 9.69 -12.16
N ASP A 22 -3.43 10.07 -13.09
CA ASP A 22 -2.33 9.20 -13.50
C ASP A 22 -1.40 8.96 -12.29
N PRO A 23 -1.19 7.69 -11.88
CA PRO A 23 -0.41 7.36 -10.68
C PRO A 23 1.00 7.92 -10.66
N LYS A 24 1.58 8.24 -11.83
CA LYS A 24 2.95 8.77 -11.95
C LYS A 24 3.11 10.15 -11.32
N PHE A 25 2.01 10.91 -11.17
CA PHE A 25 2.01 12.24 -10.56
C PHE A 25 1.56 12.22 -9.10
N LEU A 26 1.24 11.03 -8.57
CA LEU A 26 0.70 10.90 -7.23
C LEU A 26 1.84 10.68 -6.22
N ASN A 27 2.26 11.75 -5.55
CA ASN A 27 3.09 11.65 -4.35
C ASN A 27 2.17 11.56 -3.13
N LEU A 28 2.13 10.38 -2.51
CA LEU A 28 1.31 10.11 -1.32
C LEU A 28 1.86 10.84 -0.09
N THR A 29 3.19 10.96 -0.01
CA THR A 29 3.88 11.68 1.06
C THR A 29 5.07 12.47 0.52
N LYS A 30 5.63 13.35 1.35
CA LYS A 30 6.86 14.10 1.02
C LYS A 30 8.13 13.24 1.01
N VAL A 31 8.04 11.98 1.45
CA VAL A 31 9.18 11.09 1.67
C VAL A 31 9.02 9.76 0.93
N ASP A 32 8.22 9.73 -0.14
CA ASP A 32 7.92 8.52 -0.90
C ASP A 32 9.19 7.82 -1.42
N ASP A 33 10.17 8.60 -1.91
CA ASP A 33 11.45 8.04 -2.40
C ASP A 33 12.23 7.33 -1.28
N GLN A 34 12.23 7.89 -0.07
CA GLN A 34 12.88 7.29 1.09
C GLN A 34 12.17 6.00 1.50
N ILE A 35 10.83 6.03 1.57
CA ILE A 35 10.02 4.85 1.88
C ILE A 35 10.28 3.75 0.85
N TYR A 36 10.26 4.07 -0.44
CA TYR A 36 10.49 3.10 -1.51
C TYR A 36 11.91 2.53 -1.48
N SER A 37 12.93 3.37 -1.27
CA SER A 37 14.31 2.92 -1.12
C SER A 37 14.48 1.94 0.03
N GLU A 38 13.99 2.27 1.23
CA GLU A 38 14.10 1.40 2.41
C GLU A 38 13.28 0.11 2.25
N PHE A 39 12.11 0.21 1.62
CA PHE A 39 11.28 -0.94 1.29
C PHE A 39 12.00 -1.90 0.34
N ARG A 40 12.60 -1.41 -0.76
CA ARG A 40 13.34 -2.26 -1.70
C ARG A 40 14.62 -2.85 -1.11
N LYS A 41 15.25 -2.21 -0.13
CA LYS A 41 16.40 -2.77 0.60
C LYS A 41 16.01 -3.93 1.50
N THR A 42 14.87 -3.80 2.17
CA THR A 42 14.34 -4.76 3.14
C THR A 42 13.66 -5.94 2.44
N PHE A 43 12.78 -5.64 1.47
CA PHE A 43 11.97 -6.59 0.72
C PHE A 43 12.43 -6.66 -0.74
N ARG A 44 13.67 -7.13 -0.95
CA ARG A 44 14.30 -7.14 -2.29
C ARG A 44 13.56 -8.02 -3.30
N ASP A 45 13.14 -9.18 -2.82
CA ASP A 45 12.55 -10.25 -3.62
C ASP A 45 11.02 -10.17 -3.72
N LEU A 46 10.41 -9.24 -2.97
CA LEU A 46 8.97 -9.03 -3.01
C LEU A 46 8.56 -8.37 -4.33
N LYS A 47 7.76 -9.10 -5.12
CA LYS A 47 7.15 -8.59 -6.34
C LYS A 47 6.01 -7.64 -6.00
N ILE A 48 6.24 -6.33 -6.13
CA ILE A 48 5.21 -5.31 -5.91
C ILE A 48 4.10 -5.30 -6.98
N ASP A 49 4.34 -5.91 -8.14
CA ASP A 49 3.36 -6.08 -9.21
C ASP A 49 2.42 -7.28 -8.98
N VAL A 50 2.83 -8.24 -8.14
CA VAL A 50 2.04 -9.43 -7.80
C VAL A 50 2.22 -9.74 -6.31
N LEU A 51 1.22 -9.38 -5.52
CA LEU A 51 1.20 -9.64 -4.08
C LEU A 51 0.25 -10.80 -3.79
N ASP A 52 0.77 -11.85 -3.15
CA ASP A 52 -0.05 -12.95 -2.64
C ASP A 52 -0.59 -12.59 -1.24
N PRO A 53 -1.92 -12.49 -1.06
CA PRO A 53 -2.51 -12.16 0.23
C PRO A 53 -2.22 -13.21 1.32
N GLU A 54 -1.96 -14.47 0.97
CA GLU A 54 -1.64 -15.50 1.96
C GLU A 54 -0.17 -15.41 2.42
N GLU A 55 0.75 -15.03 1.54
CA GLU A 55 2.13 -14.71 1.93
C GLU A 55 2.18 -13.51 2.87
N LEU A 56 1.37 -12.49 2.61
CA LEU A 56 1.27 -11.29 3.45
C LEU A 56 0.62 -11.54 4.83
N LYS A 57 -0.23 -12.56 4.95
CA LYS A 57 -0.85 -12.95 6.23
C LYS A 57 -0.02 -13.94 7.04
N SER A 58 1.08 -14.44 6.48
CA SER A 58 1.95 -15.40 7.14
C SER A 58 2.59 -14.80 8.41
N GLU A 59 2.88 -15.65 9.40
CA GLU A 59 3.52 -15.20 10.65
C GLU A 59 4.92 -14.60 10.41
N ALA A 60 5.60 -14.99 9.33
CA ALA A 60 6.90 -14.43 8.96
C ALA A 60 6.80 -13.02 8.36
N ALA A 61 5.62 -12.63 7.86
CA ALA A 61 5.37 -11.34 7.23
C ALA A 61 4.68 -10.31 8.17
N LYS A 62 4.18 -10.77 9.32
CA LYS A 62 3.60 -9.91 10.39
C LYS A 62 4.68 -9.27 11.24
#